data_AF-A0A2V8W4M2-F1
#
_entry.id   AF-A0A2V8W4M2-F1
#
_cell.length_a   1.000
_cell.length_b   1.000
_cell.length_c   1.000
_cell.angle_alpha   90.00
_cell.angle_beta   90.00
_cell.angle_gamma   90.00
#
_symmetry.space_group_name_H-M   'P 1'
#
loop_
_entity.id
_entity.type
_entity.pdbx_description
1 polymer ?
#
loop_
_entity_poly.entity_id
_entity_poly.type
_entity_poly.pdbx_seq_one_letter_code
_entity_poly.pdbx_strand_id
1 'polypeptide(L)'
;MAPDVSCSADDIVEHTSKSTDRQLENLEKFLATEHIQHEEINGRGEVSQIRDKSFSYMVFIEHAKDGLVFLDEKRDGGTGTDSFPTSLATVGLVSLGVDVFHPGFAKALNFKCEGLGQWRGKAAWIVHFEQKPNVKSFLRLWETKTKTVEIPLKGRVWVAASSYNILHVESDLREPMRS
;
A
#
# COMPACT_ATOMS: atom_id res chain seq x y z
N MET A 1 7.49 -7.27 22.40
CA MET A 1 7.63 -8.40 21.47
C MET A 1 7.86 -9.65 22.29
N ALA A 2 7.10 -10.72 22.06
CA ALA A 2 7.33 -12.00 22.76
C ALA A 2 8.52 -12.72 22.07
N PRO A 3 9.59 -13.10 22.78
CA PRO A 3 10.84 -13.55 22.16
C PRO A 3 10.88 -14.99 21.63
N ASP A 4 9.78 -15.76 21.65
CA ASP A 4 9.83 -17.22 21.45
C ASP A 4 8.81 -17.78 20.46
N VAL A 5 8.36 -16.98 19.50
CA VAL A 5 7.51 -17.46 18.39
C VAL A 5 8.31 -17.41 17.11
N SER A 6 8.54 -18.56 16.47
CA SER A 6 9.25 -18.60 15.19
C SER A 6 8.45 -17.80 14.17
N CYS A 7 9.14 -16.87 13.50
CA CYS A 7 8.51 -16.01 12.51
C CYS A 7 9.17 -16.18 11.14
N SER A 8 8.52 -16.94 10.27
CA SER A 8 8.93 -17.11 8.88
C SER A 8 8.28 -16.01 8.04
N ALA A 9 9.10 -15.12 7.47
CA ALA A 9 8.60 -14.10 6.55
C ALA A 9 7.97 -14.74 5.31
N ASP A 10 8.57 -15.82 4.80
CA ASP A 10 8.10 -16.52 3.62
C ASP A 10 6.72 -17.15 3.86
N ASP A 11 6.53 -17.82 5.00
CA ASP A 11 5.23 -18.44 5.35
C ASP A 11 4.14 -17.37 5.50
N ILE A 12 4.48 -16.23 6.13
CA ILE A 12 3.52 -15.13 6.29
C ILE A 12 3.17 -14.55 4.93
N VAL A 13 4.14 -14.32 4.06
CA VAL A 13 3.89 -13.77 2.72
C VAL A 13 3.01 -14.72 1.90
N GLU A 14 3.32 -16.02 1.90
CA GLU A 14 2.55 -17.02 1.17
C GLU A 14 1.10 -17.13 1.69
N HIS A 15 0.92 -17.24 3.01
CA HIS A 15 -0.42 -17.34 3.60
C HIS A 15 -1.22 -16.05 3.45
N THR A 16 -0.56 -14.89 3.55
CA THR A 16 -1.23 -13.59 3.37
C THR A 16 -1.67 -13.40 1.92
N SER A 17 -0.84 -13.77 0.94
CA SER A 17 -1.23 -13.78 -0.49
C SER A 17 -2.48 -14.63 -0.70
N LYS A 18 -2.46 -15.90 -0.27
CA LYS A 18 -3.60 -16.82 -0.42
C LYS A 18 -4.86 -16.33 0.29
N SER A 19 -4.71 -15.75 1.50
CA SER A 19 -5.84 -15.20 2.25
C SER A 19 -6.46 -13.99 1.53
N THR A 20 -5.61 -13.12 0.99
CA THR A 20 -6.04 -11.95 0.22
C THR A 20 -6.77 -12.37 -1.06
N ASP A 21 -6.22 -13.32 -1.82
CA ASP A 21 -6.84 -13.82 -3.04
C ASP A 21 -8.26 -14.37 -2.75
N ARG A 22 -8.40 -15.20 -1.71
CA ARG A 22 -9.70 -15.74 -1.28
C ARG A 22 -10.71 -14.68 -0.84
N GLN A 23 -10.25 -13.57 -0.26
CA GLN A 23 -11.14 -12.46 0.11
C GLN A 23 -11.62 -11.71 -1.13
N LEU A 24 -10.76 -11.55 -2.13
CA LEU A 24 -11.09 -10.86 -3.36
C LEU A 24 -11.94 -11.72 -4.31
N GLU A 25 -11.81 -13.05 -4.27
CA GLU A 25 -12.61 -14.01 -5.08
C GLU A 25 -14.13 -13.75 -5.06
N ASN A 26 -14.66 -13.26 -3.94
CA ASN A 26 -16.10 -13.06 -3.76
C ASN A 26 -16.49 -11.59 -3.57
N LEU A 27 -15.56 -10.65 -3.77
CA LEU A 27 -15.81 -9.23 -3.58
C LEU A 27 -15.87 -8.57 -4.96
N GLU A 28 -17.03 -8.07 -5.36
CA GLU A 28 -17.18 -7.39 -6.66
C GLU A 28 -16.66 -5.95 -6.60
N LYS A 29 -16.90 -5.28 -5.47
CA LYS A 29 -16.53 -3.88 -5.25
C LYS A 29 -16.53 -3.52 -3.77
N PHE A 30 -15.82 -2.46 -3.42
CA PHE A 30 -15.96 -1.81 -2.12
C PHE A 30 -15.87 -0.29 -2.23
N LEU A 31 -16.41 0.38 -1.22
CA LEU A 31 -16.32 1.82 -1.06
C LEU A 31 -15.32 2.15 0.04
N ALA A 32 -14.50 3.16 -0.18
CA ALA A 32 -13.54 3.67 0.79
C ALA A 32 -13.53 5.19 0.79
N THR A 33 -12.98 5.80 1.84
CA THR A 33 -12.71 7.22 1.90
C THR A 33 -11.21 7.41 2.05
N GLU A 34 -10.61 8.14 1.12
CA GLU A 34 -9.22 8.60 1.25
C GLU A 34 -9.22 9.99 1.88
N HIS A 35 -8.29 10.22 2.80
CA HIS A 35 -8.02 11.53 3.37
C HIS A 35 -6.56 11.87 3.11
N ILE A 36 -6.32 12.99 2.42
CA ILE A 36 -5.00 13.51 2.09
C ILE A 36 -4.81 14.83 2.82
N GLN A 37 -3.73 14.91 3.60
CA GLN A 37 -3.21 16.15 4.16
C GLN A 37 -1.88 16.45 3.49
N HIS A 38 -1.81 17.60 2.83
CA HIS A 38 -0.58 18.08 2.20
C HIS A 38 0.03 19.19 3.04
N GLU A 39 1.30 19.05 3.42
CA GLU A 39 2.04 20.05 4.16
C GLU A 39 3.26 20.51 3.36
N GLU A 40 3.32 21.79 3.03
CA GLU A 40 4.52 22.42 2.48
C GLU A 40 5.44 22.83 3.64
N ILE A 41 6.69 22.37 3.62
CA ILE A 41 7.69 22.69 4.63
C ILE A 41 8.71 23.65 4.04
N ASN A 42 8.90 24.80 4.70
CA ASN A 42 9.84 25.83 4.26
C ASN A 42 11.31 25.45 4.58
N GLY A 43 12.27 26.25 4.11
CA GLY A 43 13.70 26.01 4.35
C GLY A 43 14.16 26.05 5.82
N ARG A 44 13.28 26.42 6.76
CA ARG A 44 13.52 26.39 8.21
C ARG A 44 12.90 25.17 8.89
N GLY A 45 12.24 24.30 8.14
CA GLY A 45 11.54 23.14 8.69
C GLY A 45 10.14 23.46 9.24
N GLU A 46 9.61 24.66 8.97
CA GLU A 46 8.28 25.06 9.45
C GLU A 46 7.23 24.79 8.36
N VAL A 47 6.05 24.32 8.76
CA VAL A 47 4.92 24.14 7.85
C VAL A 47 4.43 25.50 7.38
N SER A 48 4.62 25.81 6.10
CA SER A 48 4.18 27.07 5.49
C SER A 48 2.75 27.00 4.97
N GLN A 49 2.26 25.82 4.62
CA GLN A 49 0.90 25.64 4.13
C GLN A 49 0.39 24.22 4.37
N ILE A 50 -0.86 24.11 4.84
CA ILE A 50 -1.60 22.84 4.96
C ILE A 50 -2.78 22.87 3.98
N ARG A 51 -2.97 21.80 3.22
CA ARG A 51 -4.13 21.62 2.32
C ARG A 51 -4.71 20.22 2.52
N ASP A 52 -5.97 20.16 2.96
CA ASP A 52 -6.69 18.91 3.17
C ASP A 52 -7.63 18.61 2.01
N LYS A 53 -7.73 17.33 1.66
CA LYS A 53 -8.66 16.84 0.64
C LYS A 53 -9.11 15.43 0.98
N SER A 54 -10.42 15.21 0.97
CA SER A 54 -11.00 13.88 1.06
C SER A 54 -11.63 13.48 -0.27
N PHE A 55 -11.56 12.19 -0.57
CA PHE A 55 -12.14 11.58 -1.76
C PHE A 55 -12.92 10.32 -1.38
N SER A 56 -14.06 10.10 -2.02
CA SER A 56 -14.76 8.81 -2.03
C SER A 56 -14.18 7.94 -3.13
N TYR A 57 -13.71 6.76 -2.75
CA TYR A 57 -13.22 5.74 -3.64
C TYR A 57 -14.27 4.66 -3.85
N MET A 58 -14.37 4.21 -5.08
CA MET A 58 -15.01 2.96 -5.44
C MET A 58 -13.98 2.11 -6.16
N VAL A 59 -13.69 0.94 -5.62
CA VAL A 59 -12.77 -0.02 -6.25
C VAL A 59 -13.59 -1.17 -6.79
N PHE A 60 -13.45 -1.44 -8.08
CA PHE A 60 -13.99 -2.63 -8.72
C PHE A 60 -12.90 -3.69 -8.77
N ILE A 61 -13.28 -4.92 -8.48
CA ILE A 61 -12.38 -6.08 -8.51
C ILE A 61 -12.70 -6.82 -9.81
N GLU A 62 -11.77 -6.73 -10.75
CA GLU A 62 -11.89 -7.35 -12.05
C GLU A 62 -11.08 -8.64 -12.07
N HIS A 63 -11.78 -9.76 -12.31
CA HIS A 63 -11.14 -11.06 -12.48
C HIS A 63 -10.81 -11.27 -13.95
N ALA A 64 -9.53 -11.27 -14.28
CA ALA A 64 -9.08 -11.64 -15.62
C ALA A 64 -9.16 -13.15 -15.85
N LYS A 65 -9.18 -13.53 -17.13
CA LYS A 65 -9.38 -14.93 -17.56
C LYS A 65 -8.24 -15.88 -17.13
N ASP A 66 -7.09 -15.34 -16.76
CA ASP A 66 -5.92 -16.08 -16.28
C ASP A 66 -5.85 -16.18 -14.75
N GLY A 67 -6.88 -15.71 -14.04
CA GLY A 67 -6.94 -15.71 -12.58
C GLY A 67 -6.26 -14.50 -11.93
N LEU A 68 -5.75 -13.55 -12.73
CA LEU A 68 -5.26 -12.28 -12.19
C LEU A 68 -6.44 -11.43 -11.70
N VAL A 69 -6.25 -10.81 -10.54
CA VAL A 69 -7.19 -9.85 -9.98
C VAL A 69 -6.65 -8.45 -10.22
N PHE A 70 -7.44 -7.62 -10.88
CA PHE A 70 -7.15 -6.21 -11.13
C PHE A 70 -8.07 -5.34 -10.28
N LEU A 71 -7.51 -4.28 -9.71
CA LEU A 71 -8.26 -3.30 -8.95
C LEU A 71 -8.44 -2.05 -9.81
N ASP A 72 -9.67 -1.82 -10.29
CA ASP A 72 -10.02 -0.59 -11.01
C ASP A 72 -10.49 0.48 -10.01
N GLU A 73 -9.62 1.45 -9.73
CA GLU A 73 -9.89 2.54 -8.81
C GLU A 73 -10.67 3.68 -9.50
N LYS A 74 -11.85 4.02 -8.97
CA LYS A 74 -12.63 5.22 -9.34
C LYS A 74 -12.74 6.18 -8.16
N ARG A 75 -12.71 7.50 -8.45
CA ARG A 75 -12.76 8.58 -7.44
C ARG A 75 -13.76 9.66 -7.83
N ASP A 76 -14.44 10.23 -6.85
CA ASP A 76 -15.30 11.41 -6.98
C ASP A 76 -14.50 12.72 -7.13
N GLY A 77 -13.74 12.81 -8.22
CA GLY A 77 -12.87 13.96 -8.52
C GLY A 77 -12.01 13.77 -9.77
N GLY A 78 -12.20 12.66 -10.49
CA GLY A 78 -11.38 12.25 -11.64
C GLY A 78 -10.03 11.65 -11.24
N THR A 79 -9.30 11.15 -12.23
CA THR A 79 -7.90 10.71 -12.12
C THR A 79 -6.91 11.84 -12.46
N GLY A 80 -7.42 12.99 -12.92
CA GLY A 80 -6.61 14.12 -13.33
C GLY A 80 -5.89 14.78 -12.16
N THR A 81 -4.62 15.11 -12.35
CA THR A 81 -3.78 15.80 -11.36
C THR A 81 -4.41 17.10 -10.81
N ASP A 82 -5.29 17.76 -11.57
CA ASP A 82 -5.86 19.06 -11.19
C ASP A 82 -6.78 19.00 -9.95
N SER A 83 -7.26 17.82 -9.55
CA SER A 83 -8.05 17.66 -8.32
C SER A 83 -7.18 17.45 -7.06
N PHE A 84 -5.85 17.30 -7.24
CA PHE A 84 -4.89 17.14 -6.15
C PHE A 84 -4.29 18.48 -5.71
N PRO A 85 -4.05 18.69 -4.40
CA PRO A 85 -3.54 19.96 -3.87
C PRO A 85 -2.26 20.49 -4.53
N THR A 86 -1.44 19.62 -5.12
CA THR A 86 -0.15 19.97 -5.76
C THR A 86 0.00 19.47 -7.19
N SER A 87 -1.09 19.07 -7.86
CA SER A 87 -1.01 18.40 -9.16
C SER A 87 -0.15 17.12 -9.17
N LEU A 88 -0.03 16.47 -8.02
CA LEU A 88 0.58 15.16 -7.84
C LEU A 88 -0.54 14.17 -7.49
N ALA A 89 -0.99 13.40 -8.48
CA ALA A 89 -1.96 12.36 -8.25
C ALA A 89 -1.27 11.08 -7.76
N THR A 90 -1.75 10.53 -6.65
CA THR A 90 -1.36 9.20 -6.18
C THR A 90 -2.23 8.15 -6.84
N VAL A 91 -1.64 7.13 -7.46
CA VAL A 91 -2.37 5.96 -7.99
C VAL A 91 -1.98 4.71 -7.20
N GLY A 92 -2.94 3.84 -6.92
CA GLY A 92 -2.68 2.56 -6.23
C GLY A 92 -2.54 2.66 -4.71
N LEU A 93 -3.08 3.70 -4.05
CA LEU A 93 -3.04 3.75 -2.58
C LEU A 93 -3.93 2.65 -1.99
N VAL A 94 -5.10 2.42 -2.58
CA VAL A 94 -6.07 1.48 -2.02
C VAL A 94 -5.63 0.05 -2.26
N SER A 95 -4.94 -0.20 -3.38
CA SER A 95 -4.38 -1.52 -3.71
C SER A 95 -3.16 -1.90 -2.87
N LEU A 96 -2.47 -0.96 -2.22
CA LEU A 96 -1.19 -1.22 -1.53
C LEU A 96 -1.23 -2.41 -0.56
N GLY A 97 -2.32 -2.58 0.20
CA GLY A 97 -2.44 -3.74 1.09
C GLY A 97 -2.47 -5.06 0.33
N VAL A 98 -3.21 -5.12 -0.76
CA VAL A 98 -3.31 -6.31 -1.62
C VAL A 98 -2.00 -6.53 -2.38
N ASP A 99 -1.49 -5.48 -3.00
CA ASP A 99 -0.37 -5.54 -3.93
C ASP A 99 0.93 -5.95 -3.24
N VAL A 100 1.17 -5.57 -1.98
CA VAL A 100 2.40 -5.94 -1.26
C VAL A 100 2.60 -7.46 -1.23
N PHE A 101 1.52 -8.25 -1.10
CA PHE A 101 1.62 -9.71 -1.05
C PHE A 101 1.29 -10.41 -2.36
N HIS A 102 0.74 -9.70 -3.34
CA HIS A 102 0.46 -10.28 -4.65
C HIS A 102 1.76 -10.75 -5.32
N PRO A 103 1.84 -11.99 -5.87
CA PRO A 103 3.09 -12.56 -6.37
C PRO A 103 3.80 -11.72 -7.44
N GLY A 104 3.03 -10.97 -8.23
CA GLY A 104 3.55 -10.07 -9.25
C GLY A 104 4.43 -8.94 -8.70
N PHE A 105 4.13 -8.44 -7.50
CA PHE A 105 4.86 -7.34 -6.86
C PHE A 105 5.78 -7.82 -5.74
N ALA A 106 5.39 -8.85 -4.98
CA ALA A 106 6.17 -9.41 -3.87
C ALA A 106 7.60 -9.79 -4.30
N LYS A 107 7.80 -10.24 -5.55
CA LYS A 107 9.14 -10.54 -6.11
C LYS A 107 10.10 -9.35 -6.12
N ALA A 108 9.57 -8.12 -6.19
CA ALA A 108 10.34 -6.88 -6.16
C ALA A 108 10.58 -6.36 -4.74
N LEU A 109 10.07 -7.05 -3.71
CA LEU A 109 10.17 -6.65 -2.32
C LEU A 109 11.08 -7.61 -1.54
N ASN A 110 11.74 -7.08 -0.52
CA ASN A 110 12.38 -7.82 0.55
C ASN A 110 11.44 -7.81 1.75
N PHE A 111 11.19 -8.99 2.33
CA PHE A 111 10.38 -9.12 3.53
C PHE A 111 11.26 -9.51 4.71
N LYS A 112 10.93 -8.95 5.87
CA LYS A 112 11.51 -9.34 7.14
C LYS A 112 10.39 -9.43 8.16
N CYS A 113 10.17 -10.60 8.72
CA CYS A 113 9.32 -10.68 9.90
C CYS A 113 10.04 -10.03 11.10
N GLU A 114 9.37 -9.08 11.74
CA GLU A 114 9.84 -8.44 12.96
C GLU A 114 9.32 -9.14 14.22
N GLY A 115 8.25 -9.93 14.10
CA GLY A 115 7.75 -10.84 15.14
C GLY A 115 6.26 -10.68 15.42
N LEU A 116 5.80 -11.28 16.52
CA LEU A 116 4.41 -11.21 16.96
C LEU A 116 4.18 -9.98 17.87
N GLY A 117 3.19 -9.18 17.51
CA GLY A 117 2.72 -8.02 18.25
C GLY A 117 1.20 -7.92 18.25
N GLN A 118 0.67 -6.70 18.34
CA GLN A 118 -0.76 -6.44 18.29
C GLN A 118 -1.08 -5.20 17.48
N TRP A 119 -2.23 -5.22 16.81
CA TRP A 119 -2.84 -4.04 16.19
C TRP A 119 -4.26 -3.88 16.73
N ARG A 120 -4.55 -2.75 17.40
CA ARG A 120 -5.85 -2.46 18.04
C ARG A 120 -6.40 -3.65 18.87
N GLY A 121 -5.53 -4.27 19.66
CA GLY A 121 -5.86 -5.41 20.52
C GLY A 121 -5.94 -6.78 19.82
N LYS A 122 -5.77 -6.86 18.50
CA LYS A 122 -5.69 -8.13 17.76
C LYS A 122 -4.24 -8.59 17.62
N ALA A 123 -3.96 -9.86 17.89
CA ALA A 123 -2.64 -10.45 17.66
C ALA A 123 -2.27 -10.38 16.17
N ALA A 124 -1.09 -9.85 15.88
CA ALA A 124 -0.66 -9.59 14.52
C ALA A 124 0.84 -9.87 14.34
N TRP A 125 1.19 -10.57 13.26
CA TRP A 125 2.54 -10.61 12.74
C TRP A 125 2.90 -9.26 12.16
N ILE A 126 4.04 -8.73 12.57
CA ILE A 126 4.58 -7.47 12.05
C ILE A 126 5.63 -7.83 11.02
N VAL A 127 5.37 -7.47 9.76
CA VAL A 127 6.26 -7.73 8.63
C VAL A 127 6.73 -6.41 8.06
N HIS A 128 8.04 -6.19 8.06
CA HIS A 128 8.65 -5.11 7.32
C HIS A 128 8.81 -5.51 5.85
N PHE A 129 8.45 -4.61 4.95
CA PHE A 129 8.71 -4.74 3.52
C PHE A 129 9.58 -3.59 3.03
N GLU A 130 10.45 -3.86 2.06
CA GLU A 130 11.24 -2.85 1.39
C GLU A 130 11.42 -3.20 -0.07
N GLN A 131 11.18 -2.25 -0.97
CA GLN A 131 11.43 -2.45 -2.38
C GLN A 131 12.92 -2.62 -2.67
N LYS A 132 13.27 -3.65 -3.45
CA LYS A 132 14.64 -3.93 -3.86
C LYS A 132 15.19 -2.77 -4.70
N PRO A 133 16.44 -2.33 -4.45
CA PRO A 133 17.06 -1.32 -5.29
C PRO A 133 17.21 -1.84 -6.73
N ASN A 134 17.05 -0.94 -7.71
CA ASN A 134 17.17 -1.24 -9.15
C ASN A 134 16.18 -2.29 -9.70
N VAL A 135 15.14 -2.64 -8.95
CA VAL A 135 14.03 -3.47 -9.43
C VAL A 135 12.81 -2.59 -9.58
N LYS A 136 12.25 -2.55 -10.80
CA LYS A 136 11.00 -1.85 -11.06
C LYS A 136 9.88 -2.54 -10.30
N SER A 137 9.15 -1.77 -9.52
CA SER A 137 7.93 -2.17 -8.83
C SER A 137 6.88 -1.10 -9.09
N PHE A 138 5.77 -1.49 -9.72
CA PHE A 138 4.65 -0.58 -9.95
C PHE A 138 3.72 -0.51 -8.73
N LEU A 139 4.24 -0.82 -7.54
CA LEU A 139 3.48 -0.82 -6.28
C LEU A 139 2.88 0.56 -5.97
N ARG A 140 3.57 1.63 -6.36
CA ARG A 140 3.08 3.00 -6.22
C ARG A 140 3.67 3.89 -7.29
N LEU A 141 2.81 4.67 -7.93
CA LEU A 141 3.19 5.64 -8.95
C LEU A 141 2.67 7.03 -8.57
N TRP A 142 3.48 8.05 -8.89
CA TRP A 142 3.02 9.43 -8.94
C TRP A 142 2.81 9.84 -10.38
N GLU A 143 1.63 10.35 -10.67
CA GLU A 143 1.36 11.03 -11.91
C GLU A 143 1.54 12.54 -11.72
N THR A 144 2.39 13.10 -12.57
CA THR A 144 2.56 14.55 -12.73
C THR A 144 2.05 14.94 -14.11
N LYS A 145 1.98 16.25 -14.39
CA LYS A 145 1.53 16.76 -15.71
C LYS A 145 2.35 16.24 -16.90
N THR A 146 3.59 15.82 -16.69
CA THR A 146 4.53 15.47 -17.78
C THR A 146 5.08 14.05 -17.71
N LYS A 147 4.99 13.38 -16.56
CA LYS A 147 5.57 12.06 -16.35
C LYS A 147 4.88 11.27 -15.24
N THR A 148 4.91 9.96 -15.37
CA THR A 148 4.65 9.01 -14.29
C THR A 148 5.98 8.60 -13.68
N VAL A 149 6.10 8.71 -12.36
CA VAL A 149 7.33 8.41 -11.62
C VAL A 149 7.06 7.27 -10.63
N GLU A 150 7.94 6.28 -10.65
CA GLU A 150 7.92 5.20 -9.67
C GLU A 150 8.41 5.68 -8.31
N ILE A 151 7.71 5.28 -7.26
CA ILE A 151 8.02 5.67 -5.89
C ILE A 151 8.53 4.44 -5.15
N PRO A 152 9.82 4.38 -4.80
CA PRO A 152 10.34 3.25 -4.06
C PRO A 152 9.79 3.29 -2.63
N LEU A 153 9.13 2.21 -2.20
CA LEU A 153 8.50 2.14 -0.88
C LEU A 153 9.22 1.19 0.09
N LYS A 154 9.09 1.52 1.37
CA LYS A 154 9.33 0.62 2.50
C LYS A 154 8.21 0.78 3.51
N GLY A 155 8.03 -0.16 4.41
CA GLY A 155 6.95 -0.05 5.37
C GLY A 155 6.76 -1.27 6.25
N ARG A 156 5.62 -1.29 6.93
CA ARG A 156 5.19 -2.39 7.79
C ARG A 156 3.77 -2.80 7.46
N VAL A 157 3.53 -4.09 7.58
CA VAL A 157 2.20 -4.69 7.52
C VAL A 157 1.94 -5.44 8.82
N TRP A 158 0.74 -5.24 9.36
CA TRP A 158 0.21 -6.03 10.46
C TRP A 158 -0.74 -7.08 9.89
N VAL A 159 -0.34 -8.34 9.98
CA VAL A 159 -1.10 -9.49 9.46
C VAL A 159 -1.70 -10.24 10.64
N ALA A 160 -3.01 -10.50 10.63
CA ALA A 160 -3.69 -11.21 11.70
C ALA A 160 -3.08 -12.59 11.95
N ALA A 161 -2.66 -12.87 13.18
CA ALA A 161 -1.95 -14.12 13.50
C ALA A 161 -2.80 -15.39 13.30
N SER A 162 -4.13 -15.27 13.35
CA SER A 162 -5.07 -16.39 13.22
C SER A 162 -5.56 -16.64 11.80
N SER A 163 -5.64 -15.62 10.95
CA SER A 163 -6.27 -15.72 9.62
C SER A 163 -5.40 -15.27 8.46
N TYR A 164 -4.23 -14.68 8.75
CA TYR A 164 -3.36 -14.05 7.76
C TYR A 164 -4.03 -12.90 6.98
N ASN A 165 -5.11 -12.33 7.52
CA ASN A 165 -5.74 -11.15 6.94
C ASN A 165 -4.90 -9.91 7.25
N ILE A 166 -4.80 -9.01 6.29
CA ILE A 166 -4.14 -7.72 6.49
C ILE A 166 -5.02 -6.87 7.40
N LEU A 167 -4.44 -6.39 8.50
CA LEU A 167 -5.12 -5.55 9.49
C LEU A 167 -4.75 -4.07 9.36
N HIS A 168 -3.51 -3.80 8.93
CA HIS A 168 -2.98 -2.45 8.78
C HIS A 168 -1.75 -2.45 7.89
N VAL A 169 -1.52 -1.34 7.20
CA VAL A 169 -0.34 -1.09 6.36
C VAL A 169 0.12 0.32 6.62
N GLU A 170 1.42 0.46 6.85
CA GLU A 170 2.11 1.75 6.88
C GLU A 170 3.23 1.71 5.86
N SER A 171 3.40 2.78 5.10
CA SER A 171 4.44 2.90 4.10
C SER A 171 5.07 4.29 4.11
N ASP A 172 6.35 4.33 3.79
CA ASP A 172 7.13 5.54 3.59
C ASP A 172 8.01 5.36 2.35
N LEU A 173 8.57 6.46 1.87
CA LEU A 173 9.60 6.46 0.84
C LEU A 173 10.81 5.65 1.34
N ARG A 174 11.28 4.72 0.51
CA ARG A 174 12.54 4.01 0.78
C ARG A 174 13.69 5.01 0.82
N GLU A 175 13.72 5.92 -0.15
CA GLU A 175 14.73 6.96 -0.32
C GLU A 175 14.09 8.29 -0.76
N PRO A 176 14.72 9.44 -0.47
CA PRO A 176 14.21 10.74 -0.88
C PRO A 176 14.06 10.85 -2.39
N MET A 177 12.92 11.39 -2.82
CA MET A 177 12.68 11.68 -4.24
C MET A 177 13.52 12.89 -4.65
N ARG A 178 14.39 12.71 -5.65
CA ARG A 178 15.15 13.81 -6.25
C ARG A 178 14.27 14.51 -7.29
N SER A 179 14.04 15.81 -7.10
CA SER A 179 13.36 16.70 -8.04
C SER A 179 14.25 17.04 -9.23
#